data_AF-A0A8K0KFA7-F1
#
_entry.id   AF-A0A8K0KFA7-F1
#
_cell.length_a   1.000
_cell.length_b   1.000
_cell.length_c   1.000
_cell.angle_alpha   90.00
_cell.angle_beta   90.00
_cell.angle_gamma   90.00
#
_symmetry.space_group_name_H-M   'P 1'
#
loop_
_entity.id
_entity.type
_entity.pdbx_description
1 polymer ?
#
loop_
_entity_poly.entity_id
_entity_poly.type
_entity_poly.pdbx_seq_one_letter_code
_entity_poly.pdbx_strand_id
1 'polypeptide(L)'
;MTRKYKRTPGSKKYADFTNSTLEECLNAIRSGEMSQRQAADHYNISRSTIKRRLKNDLPIKPGHPTVFTCDEEMAFASHLDKVRDFGFPVDELDFRYIVKCYLEKQGRLVEFRNNLPGRDWVKLFMKRHPHLSIRFANNVKRARAAIDETVITQYVDNFVI
;
A
#
# COMPACT_ATOMS: atom_id res chain seq x y z
N MET A 1 9.12 15.58 1.13
CA MET A 1 7.82 15.69 0.44
C MET A 1 7.78 14.70 -0.71
N THR A 2 6.74 13.87 -0.83
CA THR A 2 6.49 13.08 -2.07
C THR A 2 6.16 14.04 -3.21
N ARG A 3 6.45 13.66 -4.46
CA ARG A 3 6.00 14.44 -5.63
C ARG A 3 4.47 14.51 -5.61
N LYS A 4 3.91 15.65 -5.18
CA LYS A 4 2.47 15.92 -5.26
C LYS A 4 2.12 16.09 -6.73
N TYR A 5 1.48 15.09 -7.32
CA TYR A 5 1.00 15.17 -8.70
C TYR A 5 -0.03 16.31 -8.82
N LYS A 6 0.23 17.26 -9.72
CA LYS A 6 -0.72 18.30 -10.11
C LYS A 6 -1.25 17.94 -11.50
N ARG A 7 -2.56 17.86 -11.64
CA ARG A 7 -3.21 17.62 -12.94
C ARG A 7 -2.99 18.82 -13.85
N THR A 8 -2.82 18.55 -15.14
CA THR A 8 -2.85 19.61 -16.16
C THR A 8 -4.28 20.19 -16.24
N PRO A 9 -4.44 21.53 -16.16
CA PRO A 9 -5.74 22.17 -16.35
C PRO A 9 -6.35 21.76 -17.69
N GLY A 10 -7.64 21.43 -17.72
CA GLY A 10 -8.35 20.99 -18.93
C GLY A 10 -8.20 19.50 -19.28
N SER A 11 -7.42 18.71 -18.54
CA SER A 11 -7.39 17.26 -18.73
C SER A 11 -8.73 16.61 -18.36
N LYS A 12 -9.19 15.64 -19.17
CA LYS A 12 -10.40 14.84 -18.87
C LYS A 12 -10.25 14.20 -17.48
N LYS A 13 -11.28 14.32 -16.65
CA LYS A 13 -11.32 13.64 -15.37
C LYS A 13 -11.49 12.13 -15.58
N TYR A 14 -10.73 11.36 -14.80
CA TYR A 14 -10.83 9.90 -14.82
C TYR A 14 -11.94 9.51 -13.85
N ALA A 15 -12.93 8.77 -14.35
CA ALA A 15 -14.06 8.27 -13.58
C ALA A 15 -14.83 9.37 -12.81
N ASP A 16 -15.62 10.17 -13.54
CA ASP A 16 -16.55 11.16 -12.96
C ASP A 16 -17.83 10.52 -12.37
N PHE A 17 -17.70 9.37 -11.73
CA PHE A 17 -18.81 8.69 -11.05
C PHE A 17 -18.35 8.20 -9.67
N THR A 18 -19.27 8.16 -8.72
CA THR A 18 -19.01 7.61 -7.39
C THR A 18 -19.12 6.09 -7.42
N ASN A 19 -18.50 5.40 -6.45
CA ASN A 19 -18.66 3.95 -6.34
C ASN A 19 -20.12 3.56 -6.10
N SER A 20 -20.89 4.35 -5.33
CA SER A 20 -22.33 4.14 -5.10
C SER A 20 -23.12 4.16 -6.42
N THR A 21 -22.95 5.23 -7.22
CA THR A 21 -23.64 5.36 -8.51
C THR A 21 -23.28 4.25 -9.49
N LEU A 22 -22.05 3.71 -9.39
CA LEU A 22 -21.63 2.57 -10.21
C LEU A 22 -22.33 1.28 -9.77
N GLU A 23 -22.43 1.03 -8.46
CA GLU A 23 -23.10 -0.14 -7.91
C GLU A 23 -24.60 -0.14 -8.21
N GLU A 24 -25.27 1.01 -8.04
CA GLU A 24 -26.67 1.21 -8.43
C GLU A 24 -26.89 0.92 -9.92
N CYS A 25 -26.02 1.47 -10.78
CA CYS A 25 -26.05 1.21 -12.22
C CYS A 25 -25.88 -0.28 -12.55
N LEU A 26 -24.98 -0.99 -11.88
CA LEU A 26 -24.76 -2.42 -12.11
C LEU A 26 -25.94 -3.27 -11.60
N ASN A 27 -26.53 -2.89 -10.46
CA ASN A 27 -27.68 -3.57 -9.89
C ASN A 27 -28.92 -3.45 -10.79
N ALA A 28 -29.20 -2.25 -11.33
CA ALA A 28 -30.32 -2.03 -12.24
C ALA A 28 -30.18 -2.81 -13.57
N ILE A 29 -28.94 -3.06 -14.01
CA ILE A 29 -28.68 -3.93 -15.18
C ILE A 29 -28.86 -5.42 -14.80
N ARG A 30 -28.41 -5.83 -13.61
CA ARG A 30 -28.54 -7.21 -13.12
C ARG A 30 -29.99 -7.59 -12.80
N SER A 31 -30.81 -6.65 -12.32
CA SER A 31 -32.25 -6.83 -12.07
C SER A 31 -33.08 -6.82 -13.36
N GLY A 32 -32.48 -6.43 -14.50
CA GLY A 32 -33.16 -6.36 -15.79
C GLY A 32 -34.04 -5.13 -15.99
N GLU A 33 -34.00 -4.15 -15.07
CA GLU A 33 -34.77 -2.91 -15.17
C GLU A 33 -34.32 -2.02 -16.34
N MET A 34 -33.04 -2.08 -16.71
CA MET A 34 -32.49 -1.28 -17.79
C MET A 34 -31.42 -2.01 -18.61
N SER A 35 -31.37 -1.69 -19.90
CA SER A 35 -30.29 -2.14 -20.77
C SER A 35 -28.98 -1.38 -20.49
N GLN A 36 -27.83 -1.99 -20.84
CA GLN A 36 -26.51 -1.32 -20.72
C GLN A 36 -26.45 0.05 -21.41
N ARG A 37 -27.26 0.27 -22.46
CA ARG A 37 -27.31 1.54 -23.19
C ARG A 37 -28.10 2.59 -22.40
N GLN A 38 -29.29 2.23 -21.92
CA GLN A 38 -30.11 3.10 -21.08
C GLN A 38 -29.39 3.46 -19.77
N ALA A 39 -28.71 2.51 -19.15
CA ALA A 39 -27.92 2.73 -17.95
C ALA A 39 -26.75 3.71 -18.20
N ALA A 40 -26.11 3.63 -19.38
CA ALA A 40 -25.01 4.53 -19.73
C ALA A 40 -25.49 5.99 -19.84
N ASP A 41 -26.66 6.21 -20.42
CA ASP A 41 -27.25 7.54 -20.58
C ASP A 41 -27.80 8.07 -19.24
N HIS A 42 -28.46 7.21 -18.45
CA HIS A 42 -29.06 7.59 -17.15
C HIS A 42 -28.01 7.94 -16.09
N TYR A 43 -26.99 7.10 -15.92
CA TYR A 43 -25.96 7.29 -14.90
C TYR A 43 -24.75 8.10 -15.42
N ASN A 44 -24.75 8.50 -16.69
CA ASN A 44 -23.63 9.16 -17.36
C ASN A 44 -22.30 8.35 -17.24
N ILE A 45 -22.40 7.02 -17.26
CA ILE A 45 -21.25 6.11 -17.20
C ILE A 45 -21.06 5.49 -18.58
N SER A 46 -19.89 5.67 -19.18
CA SER A 46 -19.58 5.06 -20.48
C SER A 46 -19.89 3.56 -20.52
N ARG A 47 -20.56 3.11 -21.59
CA ARG A 47 -20.89 1.69 -21.80
C ARG A 47 -19.68 0.76 -21.72
N SER A 48 -18.50 1.23 -22.15
CA SER A 48 -17.24 0.48 -22.03
C SER A 48 -16.85 0.22 -20.56
N THR A 49 -17.10 1.17 -19.67
CA THR A 49 -16.87 1.01 -18.23
C THR A 49 -17.87 0.03 -17.62
N ILE A 50 -19.15 0.14 -17.97
CA ILE A 50 -20.19 -0.80 -17.54
C ILE A 50 -19.84 -2.23 -17.98
N LYS A 51 -19.53 -2.43 -19.28
CA LYS A 51 -19.13 -3.73 -19.82
C LYS A 51 -17.88 -4.28 -19.12
N ARG A 52 -16.88 -3.45 -18.85
CA ARG A 52 -15.65 -3.85 -18.15
C ARG A 52 -15.93 -4.31 -16.72
N ARG A 53 -16.85 -3.63 -16.03
CA ARG A 53 -17.27 -3.95 -14.65
C ARG A 53 -18.17 -5.18 -14.57
N LEU A 54 -19.06 -5.39 -15.54
CA LEU A 54 -19.84 -6.63 -15.62
C LEU A 54 -18.96 -7.87 -15.91
N LYS A 55 -17.83 -7.69 -16.62
CA LYS A 55 -16.87 -8.78 -16.86
C LYS A 55 -15.95 -9.05 -15.66
N ASN A 56 -15.64 -8.02 -14.88
CA ASN A 56 -14.71 -8.13 -13.75
C ASN A 56 -15.42 -7.66 -12.48
N ASP A 57 -15.83 -8.60 -11.63
CA ASP A 57 -16.51 -8.29 -10.37
C ASP A 57 -15.60 -7.58 -9.35
N LEU A 58 -14.27 -7.65 -9.53
CA LEU A 58 -13.32 -7.05 -8.61
C LEU A 58 -13.16 -5.54 -8.83
N PRO A 59 -13.12 -4.73 -7.75
CA PRO A 59 -12.81 -3.31 -7.83
C PRO A 59 -11.35 -3.11 -8.26
N ILE A 60 -11.14 -2.86 -9.57
CA ILE A 60 -9.83 -2.46 -10.09
C ILE A 60 -9.46 -1.11 -9.47
N LYS A 61 -8.46 -1.11 -8.58
CA LYS A 61 -7.85 0.12 -8.06
C LYS A 61 -7.11 0.81 -9.20
N PRO A 62 -7.38 2.10 -9.46
CA PRO A 62 -6.66 2.83 -10.51
C PRO A 62 -5.20 3.03 -10.11
N GLY A 63 -4.29 2.81 -11.06
CA GLY A 63 -2.85 3.02 -10.88
C GLY A 63 -2.02 1.75 -11.06
N HIS A 64 -0.71 1.91 -10.98
CA HIS A 64 0.22 0.80 -11.03
C HIS A 64 0.09 -0.06 -9.76
N PRO A 65 0.12 -1.40 -9.86
CA PRO A 65 0.08 -2.27 -8.69
C PRO A 65 1.26 -2.00 -7.75
N THR A 66 1.07 -2.31 -6.47
CA THR A 66 2.16 -2.30 -5.49
C THR A 66 3.17 -3.40 -5.84
N VAL A 67 4.44 -3.15 -5.53
CA VAL A 67 5.52 -4.14 -5.72
C VAL A 67 5.27 -5.39 -4.88
N PHE A 68 4.82 -5.18 -3.63
CA PHE A 68 4.57 -6.23 -2.66
C PHE A 68 3.08 -6.52 -2.57
N THR A 69 2.74 -7.75 -2.20
CA THR A 69 1.36 -8.12 -1.87
C THR A 69 0.91 -7.44 -0.58
N CYS A 70 -0.40 -7.44 -0.32
CA CYS A 70 -0.93 -6.91 0.93
C CYS A 70 -0.34 -7.65 2.14
N ASP A 71 -0.19 -8.97 2.03
CA ASP A 71 0.31 -9.83 3.10
C ASP A 71 1.80 -9.56 3.39
N GLU A 72 2.61 -9.40 2.33
CA GLU A 72 4.01 -8.99 2.47
C GLU A 72 4.13 -7.61 3.13
N GLU A 73 3.31 -6.63 2.71
CA GLU A 73 3.32 -5.31 3.34
C GLU A 73 2.91 -5.34 4.82
N MET A 74 1.95 -6.18 5.19
CA MET A 74 1.55 -6.38 6.59
C MET A 74 2.64 -7.08 7.41
N ALA A 75 3.34 -8.05 6.81
CA ALA A 75 4.49 -8.70 7.46
C ALA A 75 5.58 -7.67 7.78
N PHE A 76 5.92 -6.78 6.83
CA PHE A 76 6.86 -5.69 7.08
C PHE A 76 6.38 -4.74 8.18
N ALA A 77 5.11 -4.34 8.17
CA ALA A 77 4.56 -3.46 9.19
C ALA A 77 4.64 -4.08 10.60
N SER A 78 4.21 -5.35 10.73
CA SER A 78 4.27 -6.07 12.01
C SER A 78 5.72 -6.27 12.50
N HIS A 79 6.65 -6.51 11.59
CA HIS A 79 8.08 -6.62 11.91
C HIS A 79 8.62 -5.28 12.44
N LEU A 80 8.30 -4.17 11.77
CA LEU A 80 8.72 -2.84 12.21
C LEU A 80 8.19 -2.50 13.61
N ASP A 81 6.93 -2.84 13.92
CA ASP A 81 6.37 -2.63 15.25
C ASP A 81 7.07 -3.46 16.32
N LYS A 82 7.35 -4.74 16.06
CA LYS A 82 8.09 -5.63 16.99
C LYS A 82 9.50 -5.10 17.28
N VAL A 83 10.26 -4.74 16.24
CA VAL A 83 11.63 -4.22 16.37
C VAL A 83 11.63 -2.92 17.17
N ARG A 84 10.62 -2.08 16.94
CA ARG A 84 10.41 -0.83 17.69
C ARG A 84 10.04 -1.06 19.16
N ASP A 85 9.18 -2.02 19.45
CA ASP A 85 8.76 -2.35 20.82
C ASP A 85 9.93 -2.87 21.64
N PHE A 86 10.79 -3.65 20.99
CA PHE A 86 12.03 -4.16 21.58
C PHE A 86 13.09 -3.07 21.85
N GLY A 87 12.92 -1.87 21.28
CA GLY A 87 13.75 -0.71 21.60
C GLY A 87 14.70 -0.26 20.51
N PHE A 88 14.68 -0.90 19.33
CA PHE A 88 15.49 -0.53 18.17
C PHE A 88 14.63 0.23 17.16
N PRO A 89 14.69 1.56 17.11
CA PRO A 89 14.00 2.31 16.06
C PRO A 89 14.68 2.03 14.71
N VAL A 90 13.91 1.59 13.72
CA VAL A 90 14.38 1.40 12.33
C VAL A 90 14.25 2.72 11.59
N ASP A 91 15.35 3.25 11.05
CA ASP A 91 15.30 4.48 10.24
C ASP A 91 14.74 4.22 8.81
N GLU A 92 14.38 5.29 8.09
CA GLU A 92 13.98 5.20 6.68
C GLU A 92 15.05 4.49 5.84
N LEU A 93 16.35 4.75 6.12
CA LEU A 93 17.43 4.09 5.41
C LEU A 93 17.50 2.60 5.72
N ASP A 94 17.43 2.23 7.00
CA ASP A 94 17.49 0.84 7.45
C ASP A 94 16.36 0.02 6.86
N PHE A 95 15.13 0.56 6.87
CA PHE A 95 13.98 -0.11 6.28
C PHE A 95 14.17 -0.39 4.80
N ARG A 96 14.79 0.53 4.05
CA ARG A 96 15.09 0.30 2.62
C ARG A 96 16.08 -0.84 2.43
N TYR A 97 17.08 -0.97 3.30
CA TYR A 97 18.02 -2.08 3.24
C TYR A 97 17.40 -3.40 3.69
N ILE A 98 16.54 -3.41 4.71
CA ILE A 98 15.77 -4.60 5.11
C ILE A 98 14.97 -5.14 3.92
N VAL A 99 14.24 -4.26 3.22
CA VAL A 99 13.46 -4.64 2.04
C VAL A 99 14.36 -5.11 0.89
N LYS A 100 15.51 -4.47 0.68
CA LYS A 100 16.50 -4.91 -0.30
C LYS A 100 17.00 -6.33 0.00
N CYS A 101 17.40 -6.59 1.24
CA CYS A 101 17.87 -7.91 1.67
C CYS A 101 16.77 -8.97 1.56
N TYR A 102 15.51 -8.62 1.85
CA TYR A 102 14.38 -9.51 1.61
C TYR A 102 14.26 -9.88 0.12
N LEU A 103 14.31 -8.90 -0.77
CA LEU A 103 14.24 -9.15 -2.22
C LEU A 103 15.39 -10.01 -2.73
N GLU A 104 16.62 -9.75 -2.25
CA GLU A 104 17.81 -10.53 -2.62
C GLU A 104 17.72 -11.98 -2.11
N LYS A 105 17.26 -12.20 -0.88
CA LYS A 105 17.03 -13.55 -0.33
C LYS A 105 15.97 -14.33 -1.10
N GLN A 106 14.94 -13.64 -1.59
CA GLN A 106 13.89 -14.23 -2.42
C GLN A 106 14.32 -14.42 -3.89
N GLY A 107 15.51 -13.92 -4.28
CA GLY A 107 15.96 -13.93 -5.69
C GLY A 107 15.08 -13.09 -6.63
N ARG A 108 14.29 -12.15 -6.09
CA ARG A 108 13.28 -11.40 -6.84
C ARG A 108 13.86 -10.07 -7.32
N LEU A 109 13.93 -9.90 -8.63
CA LEU A 109 14.27 -8.62 -9.25
C LEU A 109 13.01 -7.75 -9.37
N VAL A 110 13.09 -6.52 -8.87
CA VAL A 110 12.01 -5.53 -8.93
C VAL A 110 12.51 -4.31 -9.71
N GLU A 111 11.60 -3.53 -10.28
CA GLU A 111 11.85 -2.23 -10.95
C GLU A 111 12.43 -1.12 -10.05
N PHE A 112 13.10 -1.50 -8.96
CA PHE A 112 13.90 -0.58 -8.16
C PHE A 112 15.32 -0.50 -8.72
N ARG A 113 15.91 0.70 -8.71
CA ARG A 113 17.31 0.87 -9.06
C ARG A 113 18.17 0.07 -8.07
N ASN A 114 18.87 -0.95 -8.55
CA ASN A 114 19.68 -1.87 -7.75
C ASN A 114 18.89 -2.62 -6.66
N ASN A 115 17.63 -2.98 -6.92
CA ASN A 115 16.71 -3.60 -5.94
C ASN A 115 16.52 -2.81 -4.64
N LEU A 116 16.94 -1.55 -4.60
CA LEU A 116 16.83 -0.70 -3.42
C LEU A 116 15.60 0.19 -3.54
N PRO A 117 14.57 0.04 -2.68
CA PRO A 117 13.42 0.92 -2.70
C PRO A 117 13.83 2.38 -2.60
N GLY A 118 13.15 3.26 -3.33
CA GLY A 118 13.38 4.71 -3.25
C GLY A 118 12.73 5.34 -2.02
N ARG A 119 13.13 6.57 -1.69
CA ARG A 119 12.50 7.37 -0.61
C ARG A 119 11.00 7.58 -0.82
N ASP A 120 10.57 7.71 -2.08
CA ASP A 120 9.14 7.86 -2.41
C ASP A 120 8.35 6.58 -2.14
N TRP A 121 8.96 5.40 -2.32
CA TRP A 121 8.34 4.13 -1.99
C TRP A 121 8.08 4.02 -0.49
N VAL A 122 9.07 4.34 0.36
CA VAL A 122 8.91 4.30 1.83
C VAL A 122 7.80 5.25 2.28
N LYS A 123 7.75 6.47 1.74
CA LYS A 123 6.68 7.43 2.09
C LYS A 123 5.30 6.93 1.67
N LEU A 124 5.18 6.29 0.50
CA LEU A 124 3.93 5.69 0.05
C LEU A 124 3.53 4.50 0.94
N PHE A 125 4.49 3.69 1.37
CA PHE A 125 4.29 2.61 2.33
C PHE A 125 3.77 3.15 3.67
N MET A 126 4.43 4.17 4.25
CA MET A 126 3.98 4.82 5.49
C MET A 126 2.59 5.47 5.34
N LYS A 127 2.26 5.99 4.16
CA LYS A 127 0.90 6.52 3.88
C LYS A 127 -0.16 5.42 3.87
N ARG A 128 0.18 4.20 3.43
CA ARG A 128 -0.71 3.03 3.49
C ARG A 128 -0.83 2.48 4.91
N HIS A 129 0.22 2.61 5.71
CA HIS A 129 0.33 2.11 7.09
C HIS A 129 0.48 3.25 8.10
N PRO A 130 -0.55 4.08 8.32
CA PRO A 130 -0.44 5.27 9.15
C PRO A 130 -0.14 4.97 10.62
N HIS A 131 -0.39 3.75 11.11
CA HIS A 131 -0.05 3.32 12.47
C HIS A 131 1.47 3.34 12.75
N LEU A 132 2.30 3.14 11.71
CA LEU A 132 3.76 3.23 11.80
C LEU A 132 4.25 4.69 11.92
N SER A 133 3.45 5.65 11.44
CA SER A 133 3.84 7.05 11.20
C SER A 133 3.95 7.94 12.46
N ILE A 134 3.84 7.40 13.67
CA ILE A 134 3.67 8.24 14.88
C ILE A 134 4.95 8.45 15.70
N ARG A 135 6.07 7.72 15.51
CA ARG A 135 7.24 7.87 16.44
C ARG A 135 8.63 7.78 15.81
N PHE A 136 8.88 8.36 14.64
CA PHE A 136 10.25 8.49 14.09
C PHE A 136 11.18 9.42 14.88
N ALA A 137 10.65 10.21 15.82
CA ALA A 137 11.45 11.05 16.71
C ALA A 137 10.97 10.90 18.14
N ASN A 138 11.50 9.91 18.87
CA ASN A 138 11.54 9.99 20.32
C ASN A 138 12.93 9.56 20.74
N ASN A 139 13.61 10.45 21.48
CA ASN A 139 14.85 10.14 22.20
C ASN A 139 14.74 8.75 22.83
N VAL A 140 15.79 7.93 22.67
CA VAL A 140 15.88 6.60 23.27
C VAL A 140 15.54 6.74 24.76
N LYS A 141 14.39 6.20 25.19
CA LYS A 141 13.98 6.25 26.60
C LYS A 141 15.04 5.53 27.44
N ARG A 142 15.35 6.02 28.64
CA ARG A 142 16.39 5.48 29.53
C ARG A 142 16.27 3.96 29.78
N ALA A 143 15.05 3.44 29.86
CA ALA A 143 14.77 1.99 29.96
C ALA A 143 15.24 1.16 28.75
N ARG A 144 15.34 1.78 27.56
CA ARG A 144 15.84 1.16 26.32
C ARG A 144 17.36 1.18 26.20
N ALA A 145 18.05 2.05 26.94
CA ALA A 145 19.51 2.05 27.00
C ALA A 145 20.06 1.01 28.00
N ALA A 146 19.18 0.39 28.79
CA ALA A 146 19.51 -0.64 29.78
C ALA A 146 19.29 -2.07 29.24
N ILE A 147 19.33 -2.26 27.91
CA ILE A 147 19.22 -3.57 27.29
C ILE A 147 20.54 -4.32 27.51
N ASP A 148 20.45 -5.51 28.09
CA ASP A 148 21.58 -6.39 28.40
C ASP A 148 21.76 -7.46 27.31
N GLU A 149 22.95 -8.06 27.21
CA GLU A 149 23.30 -9.06 26.19
C GLU A 149 22.30 -10.22 26.16
N THR A 150 21.89 -10.69 27.34
CA THR A 150 20.92 -11.78 27.52
C THR A 150 19.56 -11.50 26.87
N VAL A 151 19.12 -10.24 26.91
CA VAL A 151 17.84 -9.79 26.34
C VAL A 151 17.94 -9.81 24.81
N ILE A 152 19.08 -9.39 24.26
CA ILE A 152 19.34 -9.40 22.81
C ILE A 152 19.35 -10.84 22.29
N THR A 153 20.04 -11.75 22.97
CA THR A 153 20.12 -13.16 22.57
C THR A 153 18.74 -13.83 22.57
N GLN A 154 17.94 -13.62 23.63
CA GLN A 154 16.56 -14.10 23.67
C GLN A 154 15.68 -13.56 22.54
N TYR A 155 15.93 -12.33 22.09
CA TYR A 155 15.19 -11.77 20.96
C TYR A 155 15.56 -12.43 19.64
N VAL A 156 16.85 -12.62 19.37
CA VAL A 156 17.30 -13.31 18.15
C VAL A 156 16.75 -14.73 18.10
N ASP A 157 16.73 -15.43 19.24
CA ASP A 157 16.19 -16.79 19.34
C ASP A 157 14.67 -16.86 19.16
N ASN A 158 13.93 -15.84 19.61
CA ASN A 158 12.48 -15.71 19.38
C ASN A 158 12.13 -15.17 17.99
N PHE A 159 13.12 -14.79 17.18
CA PHE A 159 12.94 -14.23 15.83
C PHE A 159 13.08 -15.26 14.70
N VAL A 160 13.13 -16.56 15.04
CA VAL A 160 13.16 -17.64 14.04
C VAL A 160 11.90 -17.58 13.17
N ILE A 161 12.14 -17.37 11.88
CA ILE A 161 11.19 -17.50 10.76
C ILE A 161 11.16 -18.97 10.33
#